data_AF-A0A5J4XNU1-F1
#
_entry.id   AF-A0A5J4XNU1-F1
#
_cell.length_a   1.000
_cell.length_b   1.000
_cell.length_c   1.000
_cell.angle_alpha   90.00
_cell.angle_beta   90.00
_cell.angle_gamma   90.00
#
_symmetry.space_group_name_H-M   'P 1'
#
loop_
_entity.id
_entity.type
_entity.pdbx_description
1 polymer ?
#
loop_
_entity_poly.entity_id
_entity_poly.type
_entity_poly.pdbx_seq_one_letter_code
_entity_poly.pdbx_strand_id
1 'polypeptide(L)'
;MCGAAFWNWAMVATARFVPVKILTDRAKIRAFAKKTNPVIKLVDPLIGEKVGMRVDLELEDGSKACGVFIHKKLSDSAGTCIAAFVDTVLTGGTQPGVWFPEEPEAVADRMRLLQQASQGCIRFELNQPPWKIESDAKQMGMGFYW
;
A
#
# COMPACT_ATOMS: atom_id res chain seq x y z
N MET A 1 10.43 -13.08 3.26
CA MET A 1 9.56 -12.38 2.28
C MET A 1 10.11 -12.67 0.89
N CYS A 2 9.44 -13.50 0.08
CA CYS A 2 9.83 -13.80 -1.31
C CYS A 2 8.94 -13.08 -2.34
N GLY A 3 8.06 -12.20 -1.86
CA GLY A 3 6.95 -11.63 -2.62
C GLY A 3 7.35 -10.74 -3.79
N ALA A 4 7.94 -9.60 -3.45
CA ALA A 4 8.47 -8.64 -4.42
C ALA A 4 9.58 -9.26 -5.29
N ALA A 5 10.40 -10.15 -4.74
CA ALA A 5 11.43 -10.85 -5.50
C ALA A 5 10.82 -11.80 -6.57
N PHE A 6 9.75 -12.51 -6.23
CA PHE A 6 9.02 -13.36 -7.18
C PHE A 6 8.37 -12.53 -8.28
N TRP A 7 7.64 -11.46 -7.93
CA TRP A 7 7.00 -10.60 -8.92
C TRP A 7 8.01 -9.86 -9.80
N ASN A 8 9.11 -9.37 -9.24
CA ASN A 8 10.20 -8.77 -10.02
C ASN A 8 10.84 -9.77 -10.96
N TRP A 9 11.13 -10.99 -10.50
CA TRP A 9 11.62 -12.06 -11.37
C TRP A 9 10.61 -12.40 -12.48
N ALA A 10 9.33 -12.51 -12.14
CA ALA A 10 8.27 -12.81 -13.10
C ALA A 10 8.12 -11.72 -14.16
N MET A 11 8.24 -10.44 -13.79
CA MET A 11 8.25 -9.32 -14.74
C MET A 11 9.49 -9.37 -15.65
N VAL A 12 10.68 -9.62 -15.09
CA VAL A 12 11.92 -9.75 -15.88
C VAL A 12 11.85 -10.95 -16.83
N ALA A 13 11.32 -12.10 -16.37
CA ALA A 13 11.11 -13.27 -17.20
C ALA A 13 10.12 -12.98 -18.33
N THR A 14 8.99 -12.32 -18.02
CA THR A 14 8.01 -11.93 -19.03
C THR A 14 8.63 -11.01 -20.08
N ALA A 15 9.41 -10.01 -19.67
CA ALA A 15 10.09 -9.10 -20.59
C ALA A 15 11.14 -9.80 -21.48
N ARG A 16 11.80 -10.85 -20.97
CA ARG A 16 12.82 -11.61 -21.72
C ARG A 16 12.24 -12.67 -22.66
N PHE A 17 11.14 -13.32 -22.27
CA PHE A 17 10.59 -14.46 -22.98
C PHE A 17 9.36 -14.13 -23.83
N VAL A 18 8.65 -13.02 -23.55
CA VAL A 18 7.51 -12.61 -24.37
C VAL A 18 8.00 -11.69 -25.49
N PRO A 19 7.85 -12.08 -26.77
CA PRO A 19 8.25 -11.23 -27.89
C PRO A 19 7.53 -9.89 -27.88
N VAL A 20 8.26 -8.81 -28.18
CA VAL A 20 7.70 -7.44 -28.24
C VAL A 20 6.47 -7.36 -29.14
N LYS A 21 6.44 -8.13 -30.24
CA LYS A 21 5.29 -8.22 -31.16
C LYS A 21 3.99 -8.70 -30.49
N ILE A 22 4.07 -9.44 -29.38
CA ILE A 22 2.91 -9.86 -28.58
C ILE A 22 2.51 -8.76 -27.60
N LEU A 23 3.49 -8.04 -27.02
CA LEU A 23 3.27 -6.95 -26.08
C LEU A 23 2.63 -5.71 -26.73
N THR A 24 2.99 -5.43 -28.00
CA THR A 24 2.45 -4.29 -28.76
C THR A 24 1.07 -4.58 -29.38
N ASP A 25 0.67 -5.84 -29.46
CA ASP A 25 -0.61 -6.25 -30.04
C ASP A 25 -1.69 -6.38 -28.95
N ARG A 26 -2.67 -5.46 -28.99
CA ARG A 26 -3.75 -5.35 -28.00
C ARG A 26 -4.60 -6.63 -27.89
N ALA A 27 -4.81 -7.36 -28.99
CA ALA A 27 -5.61 -8.59 -28.97
C ALA A 27 -4.84 -9.73 -28.32
N LYS A 28 -3.56 -9.86 -28.64
CA LYS A 28 -2.70 -10.92 -28.10
C LYS A 28 -2.38 -10.71 -26.63
N ILE A 29 -2.10 -9.49 -26.20
CA ILE A 29 -1.87 -9.19 -24.78
C ILE A 29 -3.12 -9.44 -23.93
N ARG A 30 -4.32 -9.12 -24.47
CA ARG A 30 -5.59 -9.40 -23.79
C ARG A 30 -5.84 -10.90 -23.64
N ALA A 31 -5.54 -11.70 -24.68
CA ALA A 31 -5.65 -13.15 -24.61
C ALA A 31 -4.63 -13.77 -23.64
N PHE A 32 -3.40 -13.26 -23.61
CA PHE A 32 -2.36 -13.67 -22.67
C PHE A 32 -2.77 -13.36 -21.23
N ALA A 33 -3.19 -12.13 -20.94
CA ALA A 33 -3.67 -11.72 -19.63
C ALA A 33 -4.86 -12.56 -19.14
N LYS A 34 -5.81 -12.90 -20.03
CA LYS A 34 -6.95 -13.75 -19.67
C LYS A 34 -6.53 -15.15 -19.23
N LYS A 35 -5.46 -15.70 -19.81
CA LYS A 35 -4.91 -17.02 -19.46
C LYS A 35 -4.07 -17.00 -18.19
N THR A 36 -3.34 -15.91 -17.92
CA THR A 36 -2.48 -15.78 -16.74
C THR A 36 -3.22 -15.32 -15.49
N ASN A 37 -4.32 -14.58 -15.64
CA ASN A 37 -5.16 -14.07 -14.55
C ASN A 37 -5.54 -15.11 -13.46
N PRO A 38 -6.01 -16.34 -13.79
CA PRO A 38 -6.31 -17.34 -12.75
C PRO A 38 -5.08 -17.78 -11.95
N VAL A 39 -3.90 -17.85 -12.57
CA VAL A 39 -2.64 -18.17 -11.88
C VAL A 39 -2.23 -17.02 -10.97
N ILE A 40 -2.34 -15.77 -11.45
CA ILE A 40 -2.07 -14.56 -10.65
C ILE A 40 -2.96 -14.55 -9.41
N LYS A 41 -4.27 -14.77 -9.56
CA LYS A 41 -5.22 -14.81 -8.45
C LYS A 41 -4.96 -15.91 -7.42
N LEU A 42 -4.35 -17.02 -7.85
CA LEU A 42 -3.98 -18.12 -6.95
C LEU A 42 -2.70 -17.79 -6.16
N VAL A 43 -1.76 -17.07 -6.81
CA VAL A 43 -0.42 -16.82 -6.29
C VAL A 43 -0.35 -15.53 -5.46
N ASP A 44 -1.14 -14.50 -5.79
CA ASP A 44 -1.15 -13.21 -5.08
C ASP A 44 -1.40 -13.34 -3.57
N PRO A 45 -2.39 -14.12 -3.11
CA PRO A 45 -2.62 -14.34 -1.68
C PRO A 45 -1.47 -15.10 -0.97
N LEU A 46 -0.66 -15.85 -1.72
CA LEU A 46 0.46 -16.62 -1.16
C LEU A 46 1.74 -15.77 -1.03
N ILE A 47 1.86 -14.73 -1.85
CA ILE A 47 3.13 -14.05 -2.13
C ILE A 47 3.11 -12.58 -1.66
N GLY A 48 1.95 -11.90 -1.67
CA GLY A 48 1.87 -10.43 -1.60
C GLY A 48 0.93 -9.87 -0.53
N GLU A 49 0.55 -10.61 0.49
CA GLU A 49 -0.47 -10.12 1.43
C GLU A 49 0.03 -9.01 2.35
N LYS A 50 1.25 -9.06 2.90
CA LYS A 50 1.63 -8.07 3.94
C LYS A 50 2.05 -6.73 3.33
N VAL A 51 1.53 -5.63 3.88
CA VAL A 51 1.96 -4.26 3.56
C VAL A 51 2.43 -3.57 4.83
N GLY A 52 3.52 -2.81 4.71
CA GLY A 52 4.06 -1.98 5.77
C GLY A 52 4.50 -0.64 5.19
N MET A 53 4.10 0.45 5.83
CA MET A 53 4.49 1.80 5.50
C MET A 53 5.02 2.48 6.76
N ARG A 54 6.19 3.10 6.64
CA ARG A 54 6.78 3.97 7.65
C ARG A 54 6.93 5.35 7.03
N VAL A 55 6.50 6.38 7.75
CA VAL A 55 6.62 7.78 7.34
C VAL A 55 7.43 8.49 8.42
N ASP A 56 8.63 8.93 8.07
CA ASP A 56 9.47 9.75 8.93
C ASP A 56 9.34 11.21 8.53
N LEU A 57 9.14 12.08 9.52
CA LEU A 57 9.03 13.52 9.38
C LEU A 57 10.14 14.18 10.18
N GLU A 58 10.82 15.13 9.55
CA GLU A 58 11.77 16.03 10.19
C GLU A 58 11.27 17.45 9.96
N LEU A 59 10.97 18.15 11.06
CA LEU A 59 10.47 19.51 11.05
C LEU A 59 11.65 20.50 10.99
N GLU A 60 11.37 21.74 10.59
CA GLU A 60 12.41 22.78 10.46
C GLU A 60 13.12 23.10 11.77
N ASP A 61 12.47 22.86 12.91
CA ASP A 61 13.04 23.01 14.25
C ASP A 61 13.95 21.84 14.68
N GLY A 62 14.16 20.87 13.79
CA GLY A 62 14.95 19.66 14.03
C GLY A 62 14.21 18.56 14.79
N SER A 63 12.93 18.76 15.14
CA SER A 63 12.13 17.72 15.77
C SER A 63 11.77 16.62 14.76
N LYS A 64 11.74 15.37 15.24
CA LYS A 64 11.48 14.19 14.41
C LYS A 64 10.27 13.44 14.91
N ALA A 65 9.40 13.04 13.99
CA ALA A 65 8.24 12.22 14.24
C ALA A 65 8.19 11.07 13.24
N CYS A 66 7.66 9.93 13.66
CA CYS A 66 7.54 8.75 12.84
C CYS A 66 6.15 8.14 13.00
N GLY A 67 5.59 7.68 11.89
CA GLY A 67 4.35 6.93 11.82
C GLY A 67 4.58 5.57 11.16
N VAL A 68 3.88 4.55 11.64
CA VAL A 68 3.93 3.17 11.12
C VAL A 68 2.52 2.66 10.87
N PHE A 69 2.33 2.05 9.71
CA PHE A 69 1.10 1.40 9.30
C PHE A 69 1.45 0.01 8.75
N ILE A 70 0.97 -1.05 9.39
CA ILE A 70 1.24 -2.44 8.99
C ILE A 70 -0.06 -3.20 8.93
N HIS A 71 -0.34 -3.82 7.78
CA HIS A 71 -1.53 -4.63 7.57
C HIS A 71 -1.16 -6.02 7.01
N LYS A 72 -1.90 -7.05 7.41
CA LYS A 72 -1.61 -8.44 7.00
C LYS A 72 -1.86 -8.67 5.51
N LYS A 73 -2.81 -7.94 4.93
CA LYS A 73 -3.38 -8.10 3.59
C LYS A 73 -3.47 -6.76 2.83
N LEU A 74 -2.76 -6.60 1.72
CA LEU A 74 -2.70 -5.36 0.96
C LEU A 74 -4.05 -5.02 0.34
N SER A 75 -4.75 -6.01 -0.21
CA SER A 75 -6.09 -5.84 -0.80
C SER A 75 -7.09 -5.27 0.22
N ASP A 76 -7.10 -5.86 1.40
CA ASP A 76 -8.02 -5.51 2.48
C ASP A 76 -7.65 -4.12 3.01
N SER A 77 -6.36 -3.85 3.20
CA SER A 77 -5.87 -2.53 3.60
C SER A 77 -6.31 -1.44 2.62
N ALA A 78 -6.11 -1.63 1.31
CA ALA A 78 -6.51 -0.67 0.31
C ALA A 78 -8.04 -0.47 0.30
N GLY A 79 -8.81 -1.56 0.41
CA GLY A 79 -10.27 -1.51 0.50
C GLY A 79 -10.75 -0.73 1.74
N THR A 80 -10.17 -1.00 2.91
CA THR A 80 -10.49 -0.30 4.17
C THR A 80 -10.17 1.18 4.09
N CYS A 81 -9.01 1.57 3.54
CA CYS A 81 -8.65 2.97 3.34
C CYS A 81 -9.65 3.70 2.42
N ILE A 82 -10.05 3.06 1.31
CA ILE A 82 -11.06 3.63 0.39
C ILE A 82 -12.40 3.75 1.11
N ALA A 83 -12.83 2.74 1.86
CA ALA A 83 -14.08 2.76 2.61
C ALA A 83 -14.11 3.88 3.66
N ALA A 84 -13.00 4.09 4.39
CA ALA A 84 -12.87 5.19 5.36
C ALA A 84 -12.98 6.57 4.69
N PHE A 85 -12.37 6.75 3.52
CA PHE A 85 -12.50 7.98 2.76
C PHE A 85 -13.92 8.18 2.25
N VAL A 86 -14.57 7.13 1.74
CA VAL A 86 -15.98 7.18 1.31
C VAL A 86 -16.92 7.52 2.48
N ASP A 87 -16.70 6.96 3.67
CA ASP A 87 -17.46 7.35 4.89
C ASP A 87 -17.33 8.85 5.17
N THR A 88 -16.12 9.40 5.05
CA THR A 88 -15.87 10.83 5.23
C THR A 88 -16.65 11.66 4.21
N VAL A 89 -16.67 11.25 2.93
CA VAL A 89 -17.44 11.93 1.88
C VAL A 89 -18.95 11.87 2.18
N LEU A 90 -19.47 10.69 2.53
CA LEU A 90 -20.90 10.49 2.77
C LEU A 90 -21.42 11.19 4.03
N THR A 91 -20.56 11.38 5.02
CA THR A 91 -20.88 12.10 6.27
C THR A 91 -20.70 13.61 6.17
N GLY A 92 -20.33 14.13 4.99
CA GLY A 92 -20.17 15.56 4.73
C GLY A 92 -18.82 16.13 5.17
N GLY A 93 -17.81 15.28 5.41
CA GLY A 93 -16.46 15.67 5.80
C GLY A 93 -15.55 16.10 4.64
N THR A 94 -16.08 16.15 3.40
CA THR A 94 -15.35 16.53 2.18
C THR A 94 -16.11 17.63 1.45
N GLN A 95 -15.42 18.71 1.06
CA GLN A 95 -16.00 19.79 0.26
C GLN A 95 -16.30 19.33 -1.18
N PRO A 96 -17.26 19.95 -1.88
CA PRO A 96 -17.48 19.70 -3.30
C PRO A 96 -16.23 20.03 -4.13
N GLY A 97 -15.75 19.09 -4.95
CA GLY A 97 -14.58 19.30 -5.80
C GLY A 97 -13.82 18.01 -6.10
N VAL A 98 -12.63 18.17 -6.67
CA VAL A 98 -11.64 17.09 -6.83
C VAL A 98 -10.48 17.42 -5.91
N TRP A 99 -10.23 16.54 -4.95
CA TRP A 99 -9.26 16.79 -3.89
C TRP A 99 -8.35 15.58 -3.71
N PHE A 100 -7.08 15.84 -3.43
CA PHE A 100 -6.18 14.84 -2.88
C PHE A 100 -6.42 14.64 -1.38
N PRO A 101 -6.27 13.43 -0.83
CA PRO A 101 -6.55 13.15 0.60
C PRO A 101 -5.75 14.00 1.60
N GLU A 102 -4.57 14.49 1.20
CA GLU A 102 -3.74 15.40 1.99
C GLU A 102 -4.26 16.84 2.01
N GLU A 103 -5.17 17.23 1.12
CA GLU A 103 -5.70 18.60 1.05
C GLU A 103 -6.71 18.87 2.19
N PRO A 104 -6.74 20.09 2.76
CA PRO A 104 -7.63 20.43 3.86
C PRO A 104 -9.12 20.34 3.50
N GLU A 105 -9.47 20.56 2.24
CA GLU A 105 -10.84 20.46 1.72
C GLU A 105 -11.34 19.01 1.57
N ALA A 106 -10.42 18.05 1.49
CA ALA A 106 -10.73 16.64 1.27
C ALA A 106 -11.24 15.93 2.53
N VAL A 107 -10.64 16.22 3.69
CA VAL A 107 -10.86 15.48 4.93
C VAL A 107 -10.88 16.43 6.12
N ALA A 108 -12.09 16.72 6.62
CA ALA A 108 -12.29 17.58 7.79
C ALA A 108 -11.73 16.96 9.09
N ASP A 109 -11.90 15.65 9.30
CA ASP A 109 -11.40 14.92 10.48
C ASP A 109 -10.44 13.80 10.05
N ARG A 110 -9.15 14.17 9.97
CA ARG A 110 -8.08 13.25 9.55
C ARG A 110 -7.84 12.14 10.57
N MET A 111 -8.00 12.42 11.86
CA MET A 111 -7.75 11.42 12.90
C MET A 111 -8.80 10.31 12.84
N ARG A 112 -10.08 10.67 12.66
CA ARG A 112 -11.14 9.69 12.44
C ARG A 112 -10.89 8.87 11.17
N LEU A 113 -10.57 9.52 10.05
CA LEU A 113 -10.28 8.82 8.79
C LEU A 113 -9.14 7.81 8.98
N LEU A 114 -8.03 8.23 9.60
CA LEU A 114 -6.88 7.36 9.83
C LEU A 114 -7.20 6.21 10.79
N GLN A 115 -8.00 6.45 11.83
CA GLN A 115 -8.47 5.37 12.72
C GLN A 115 -9.32 4.35 11.96
N GLN A 116 -10.25 4.79 11.13
CA GLN A 116 -11.07 3.90 10.30
C GLN A 116 -10.22 3.14 9.28
N ALA A 117 -9.29 3.82 8.61
CA ALA A 117 -8.36 3.23 7.66
C ALA A 117 -7.42 2.19 8.30
N SER A 118 -7.12 2.35 9.59
CA SER A 118 -6.28 1.42 10.35
C SER A 118 -6.98 0.13 10.80
N GLN A 119 -8.28 -0.04 10.51
CA GLN A 119 -8.99 -1.27 10.88
C GLN A 119 -8.35 -2.49 10.20
N GLY A 120 -8.02 -3.50 11.01
CA GLY A 120 -7.31 -4.70 10.55
C GLY A 120 -5.78 -4.57 10.52
N CYS A 121 -5.23 -3.39 10.83
CA CYS A 121 -3.79 -3.23 11.00
C CYS A 121 -3.27 -4.11 12.15
N ILE A 122 -2.12 -4.72 11.91
CA ILE A 122 -1.34 -5.40 12.96
C ILE A 122 -0.65 -4.36 13.83
N ARG A 123 -0.26 -3.23 13.23
CA ARG A 123 0.35 -2.11 13.93
C ARG A 123 -0.03 -0.80 13.27
N PHE A 124 -0.49 0.15 14.06
CA PHE A 124 -0.78 1.51 13.62
C PHE A 124 -0.36 2.48 14.72
N GLU A 125 0.66 3.29 14.44
CA GLU A 125 1.22 4.25 15.37
C GLU A 125 1.46 5.57 14.63
N LEU A 126 1.11 6.68 15.26
CA LEU A 126 1.36 8.03 14.76
C LEU A 126 2.17 8.82 15.78
N ASN A 127 2.93 9.81 15.30
CA ASN A 127 3.65 10.79 16.10
C ASN A 127 4.54 10.17 17.19
N GLN A 128 5.19 9.04 16.88
CA GLN A 128 6.17 8.43 17.79
C GLN A 128 7.57 8.95 17.49
N PRO A 129 8.46 9.03 18.50
CA PRO A 129 9.85 9.35 18.23
C PRO A 129 10.51 8.18 17.47
N PRO A 130 11.42 8.45 16.50
CA PRO A 130 12.01 7.41 15.64
C PRO A 130 12.65 6.24 16.41
N TRP A 131 13.34 6.52 17.51
CA TRP A 131 14.03 5.51 18.33
C TRP A 131 13.07 4.47 18.93
N LYS A 132 11.80 4.84 19.20
CA LYS A 132 10.79 3.92 19.75
C LYS A 132 10.27 2.95 18.69
N ILE A 133 10.25 3.38 17.44
CA ILE A 133 9.89 2.53 16.30
C ILE A 133 11.09 1.70 15.85
N GLU A 134 12.31 2.16 16.04
CA GLU A 134 13.51 1.41 15.66
C GLU A 134 13.85 0.27 16.63
N SER A 135 13.55 0.45 17.93
CA SER A 135 13.92 -0.52 18.96
C SER A 135 13.23 -1.88 18.80
N ASP A 136 12.03 -1.90 18.23
CA ASP A 136 11.32 -3.15 17.93
C ASP A 136 11.48 -3.59 16.45
N ALA A 137 12.04 -2.74 15.57
CA ALA A 137 12.20 -3.04 14.14
C ALA A 137 13.46 -3.90 13.91
N LYS A 138 13.30 -5.13 13.39
CA LYS A 138 14.45 -5.87 12.87
C LYS A 138 14.55 -5.61 11.37
N GLN A 139 15.61 -4.94 10.92
CA GLN A 139 15.90 -4.79 9.49
C GLN A 139 16.71 -6.01 9.02
N MET A 140 16.12 -6.91 8.23
CA MET A 140 16.81 -8.08 7.67
C MET A 140 16.74 -8.12 6.14
N GLY A 141 17.73 -7.54 5.47
CA GLY A 141 17.76 -7.43 4.01
C GLY A 141 16.95 -6.21 3.49
N MET A 142 16.31 -6.32 2.34
CA MET A 142 15.53 -5.23 1.70
C MET A 142 14.10 -5.05 2.28
N GLY A 143 13.92 -5.14 3.60
CA GLY A 143 12.61 -4.98 4.21
C GLY A 143 12.62 -4.76 5.72
N PHE A 144 11.54 -4.20 6.25
CA PHE A 144 11.26 -4.06 7.68
C PHE A 144 10.56 -5.32 8.21
N TYR A 145 11.06 -5.87 9.32
CA TYR A 145 10.48 -7.07 9.96
C TYR A 145 9.99 -6.73 11.35
N TRP A 146 8.79 -7.24 11.63
CA TRP A 146 8.02 -7.17 12.86
C TRP A 146 7.41 -8.54 13.11
#